data_AF-A0A7W7ZQ15-F1
#
_entry.id   AF-A0A7W7ZQ15-F1
#
_cell.length_a   1.000
_cell.length_b   1.000
_cell.length_c   1.000
_cell.angle_alpha   90.00
_cell.angle_beta   90.00
_cell.angle_gamma   90.00
#
_symmetry.space_group_name_H-M   'P 1'
#
loop_
_entity.id
_entity.type
_entity.pdbx_description
1 polymer ?
#
loop_
_entity_poly.entity_id
_entity_poly.type
_entity_poly.pdbx_seq_one_letter_code
_entity_poly.pdbx_strand_id
1 'polypeptide(L)'
;MNWNPAVKNVLVQATYMSGDRNGIASALRLDKTLGVVILTEPGALQSGDVLKNFYASVAGPDRVTSVAVPSVPGKDARGSLTEAYKAATGSPAWLKKEIGSRKVKVQSATFGTKVIANAFGEMGPGRVVVPNSANAIAARGQLQTLWRLGSTSAELEEKVGTWLEKKKRFNPNNRYVFLFAKQGDRSAEKAHHFTSILTWNLLKDRLDQHYQDKSNNYRIIPVAAGDRIGLRTDPDLAEFWNDPEWKEILKGTAIDARSAQLGLWCYFAMLYPNVSIIGMRSGMIEVPALVGIRTLFLEEAFNAQAARMEKWLGGVVPGFDRSVVDVPPGIAQGLYWKENSAAQPKGQPPQIRRQEVRTALNGLQTGWTPSPGSSNSQSKNWPTVQPESSALSPENASAANPGVRSAMAPVLNQIPGKGIDNFMLQKEALDAIMEWIGDGTGSV
;
A
#
# COMPACT_ATOMS: atom_id res chain seq x y z
N MET A 1 4.33 34.85 -4.59
CA MET A 1 4.01 33.64 -5.38
C MET A 1 2.59 33.77 -5.92
N ASN A 2 2.37 33.53 -7.22
CA ASN A 2 1.05 33.70 -7.82
C ASN A 2 0.35 32.35 -7.90
N TRP A 3 -0.36 31.98 -6.83
CA TRP A 3 -1.28 30.85 -6.86
C TRP A 3 -2.34 31.06 -7.94
N ASN A 4 -2.80 29.97 -8.55
CA ASN A 4 -3.96 30.00 -9.42
C ASN A 4 -5.17 30.61 -8.66
N PRO A 5 -5.88 31.62 -9.20
CA PRO A 5 -7.06 32.21 -8.56
C PRO A 5 -8.18 31.22 -8.24
N ALA A 6 -8.26 30.10 -8.96
CA ALA A 6 -9.27 29.07 -8.74
C ALA A 6 -9.00 28.20 -7.50
N VAL A 7 -7.81 28.26 -6.88
CA VAL A 7 -7.47 27.43 -5.73
C VAL A 7 -8.25 27.88 -4.49
N LYS A 8 -9.06 26.96 -3.95
CA LYS A 8 -9.93 27.17 -2.77
C LYS A 8 -9.43 26.39 -1.55
N ASN A 9 -8.85 25.21 -1.77
CA ASN A 9 -8.32 24.35 -0.72
C ASN A 9 -6.86 24.04 -1.03
N VAL A 10 -6.02 23.93 0.01
CA VAL A 10 -4.61 23.57 -0.13
C VAL A 10 -4.32 22.41 0.79
N LEU A 11 -3.90 21.29 0.22
CA LEU A 11 -3.39 20.14 0.96
C LEU A 11 -2.00 20.47 1.51
N VAL A 12 -1.74 20.09 2.74
CA VAL A 12 -0.38 20.13 3.30
C VAL A 12 0.17 18.71 3.37
N GLN A 13 1.38 18.54 2.88
CA GLN A 13 2.13 17.30 2.95
C GLN A 13 3.55 17.60 3.42
N ALA A 14 4.04 16.84 4.39
CA ALA A 14 5.45 16.89 4.74
C ALA A 14 6.27 15.91 3.87
N THR A 15 7.53 16.23 3.56
CA THR A 15 8.37 15.43 2.64
C THR A 15 8.49 13.95 3.00
N TYR A 16 8.47 13.62 4.28
CA TYR A 16 8.48 12.23 4.76
C TYR A 16 7.22 11.42 4.41
N MET A 17 6.10 12.09 4.13
CA MET A 17 4.80 11.48 3.83
C MET A 17 4.72 11.05 2.36
N SER A 18 5.80 10.52 1.80
CA SER A 18 5.86 10.11 0.40
C SER A 18 4.86 8.97 0.07
N GLY A 19 4.31 8.30 1.07
CA GLY A 19 3.23 7.32 0.93
C GLY A 19 1.93 7.92 0.40
N ASP A 20 1.61 9.18 0.75
CA ASP A 20 0.39 9.87 0.32
C ASP A 20 0.53 10.53 -1.06
N ARG A 21 1.72 10.44 -1.67
CA ARG A 21 2.03 11.09 -2.95
C ARG A 21 0.99 10.82 -4.03
N ASN A 22 0.59 9.57 -4.18
CA ASN A 22 -0.28 9.14 -5.26
C ASN A 22 -1.73 9.56 -5.04
N GLY A 23 -2.21 9.47 -3.80
CA GLY A 23 -3.54 9.95 -3.43
C GLY A 23 -3.67 11.46 -3.61
N ILE A 24 -2.64 12.24 -3.24
CA ILE A 24 -2.59 13.68 -3.45
C ILE A 24 -2.60 14.02 -4.96
N ALA A 25 -1.76 13.36 -5.76
CA ALA A 25 -1.74 13.57 -7.21
C ALA A 25 -3.08 13.26 -7.87
N SER A 26 -3.73 12.15 -7.47
CA SER A 26 -5.05 11.78 -7.97
C SER A 26 -6.11 12.83 -7.59
N ALA A 27 -6.08 13.34 -6.35
CA ALA A 27 -6.97 14.40 -5.91
C ALA A 27 -6.73 15.72 -6.67
N LEU A 28 -5.47 16.11 -6.90
CA LEU A 28 -5.12 17.31 -7.66
C LEU A 28 -5.58 17.24 -9.13
N ARG A 29 -5.54 16.04 -9.72
CA ARG A 29 -6.03 15.78 -11.07
C ARG A 29 -7.55 15.93 -11.16
N LEU A 30 -8.27 15.41 -10.16
CA LEU A 30 -9.73 15.38 -10.14
C LEU A 30 -10.37 16.72 -9.72
N ASP A 31 -9.70 17.52 -8.90
CA ASP A 31 -10.20 18.82 -8.46
C ASP A 31 -9.25 19.95 -8.85
N LYS A 32 -9.62 20.71 -9.89
CA LYS A 32 -8.85 21.87 -10.39
C LYS A 32 -8.74 23.03 -9.38
N THR A 33 -9.55 23.03 -8.32
CA THR A 33 -9.53 24.05 -7.26
C THR A 33 -8.65 23.67 -6.06
N LEU A 34 -7.99 22.51 -6.11
CA LEU A 34 -7.12 22.02 -5.05
C LEU A 34 -5.66 22.44 -5.30
N GLY A 35 -4.94 22.87 -4.27
CA GLY A 35 -3.51 23.10 -4.31
C GLY A 35 -2.76 22.16 -3.37
N VAL A 36 -1.43 22.16 -3.42
CA VAL A 36 -0.60 21.46 -2.43
C VAL A 36 0.59 22.31 -1.98
N VAL A 37 0.82 22.32 -0.68
CA VAL A 37 2.04 22.86 -0.05
C VAL A 37 2.85 21.68 0.49
N ILE A 38 4.10 21.61 0.07
CA ILE A 38 5.07 20.62 0.54
C ILE A 38 5.92 21.26 1.64
N LEU A 39 5.80 20.76 2.86
CA LEU A 39 6.66 21.17 3.96
C LEU A 39 7.99 20.43 3.89
N THR A 40 9.07 21.18 3.82
CA THR A 40 10.44 20.66 3.76
C THR A 40 11.18 20.92 5.07
N GLU A 41 12.11 20.05 5.41
CA GLU A 41 12.98 20.25 6.57
C GLU A 41 13.90 21.47 6.34
N PRO A 42 14.31 22.18 7.41
CA PRO A 42 15.33 23.22 7.31
C PRO A 42 16.60 22.64 6.66
N GLY A 43 17.00 23.16 5.50
CA GLY A 43 18.22 22.73 4.79
C GLY A 43 18.10 21.48 3.91
N ALA A 44 16.97 20.76 3.88
CA ALA A 44 16.80 19.53 3.08
C ALA A 44 15.87 19.72 1.85
N LEU A 45 16.13 20.77 1.05
CA LEU A 45 15.26 21.19 -0.05
C LEU A 45 15.09 20.13 -1.17
N GLN A 46 16.11 19.32 -1.43
CA GLN A 46 16.12 18.37 -2.56
C GLN A 46 14.94 17.39 -2.56
N SER A 47 14.56 16.86 -1.38
CA SER A 47 13.41 15.93 -1.27
C SER A 47 12.07 16.62 -1.55
N GLY A 48 11.96 17.91 -1.19
CA GLY A 48 10.80 18.74 -1.47
C GLY A 48 10.67 19.09 -2.95
N ASP A 49 11.79 19.38 -3.61
CA ASP A 49 11.82 19.72 -5.03
C ASP A 49 11.36 18.56 -5.91
N VAL A 50 11.73 17.32 -5.55
CA VAL A 50 11.24 16.11 -6.24
C VAL A 50 9.70 16.02 -6.17
N LEU A 51 9.11 16.19 -4.99
CA LEU A 51 7.65 16.18 -4.83
C LEU A 51 6.99 17.37 -5.54
N LYS A 52 7.61 18.55 -5.48
CA LYS A 52 7.10 19.77 -6.10
C LYS A 52 7.04 19.62 -7.62
N ASN A 53 8.13 19.17 -8.23
CA ASN A 53 8.21 18.95 -9.67
C ASN A 53 7.20 17.88 -10.11
N PHE A 54 7.06 16.81 -9.31
CA PHE A 54 6.06 15.79 -9.56
C PHE A 54 4.63 16.35 -9.51
N TYR A 55 4.22 17.09 -8.48
CA TYR A 55 2.86 17.64 -8.47
C TYR A 55 2.66 18.74 -9.50
N ALA A 56 3.70 19.50 -9.82
CA ALA A 56 3.61 20.54 -10.85
C ALA A 56 3.36 19.93 -12.22
N SER A 57 3.91 18.75 -12.52
CA SER A 57 3.60 18.02 -13.77
C SER A 57 2.16 17.49 -13.83
N VAL A 58 1.51 17.29 -12.68
CA VAL A 58 0.12 16.82 -12.57
C VAL A 58 -0.89 17.98 -12.61
N ALA A 59 -0.63 19.02 -11.84
CA ALA A 59 -1.60 20.07 -11.50
C ALA A 59 -1.28 21.43 -12.14
N GLY A 60 -0.06 21.64 -12.62
CA GLY A 60 0.49 22.93 -12.99
C GLY A 60 1.32 23.57 -11.85
N PRO A 61 2.37 24.35 -12.18
CA PRO A 61 3.25 24.96 -11.18
C PRO A 61 2.57 26.05 -10.34
N ASP A 62 1.43 26.57 -10.78
CA ASP A 62 0.61 27.59 -10.09
C ASP A 62 -0.31 27.00 -8.99
N ARG A 63 -0.29 25.67 -8.82
CA ARG A 63 -1.05 24.93 -7.79
C ARG A 63 -0.18 24.20 -6.79
N VAL A 64 1.14 24.42 -6.83
CA VAL A 64 2.12 23.67 -6.04
C VAL A 64 3.17 24.63 -5.49
N THR A 65 3.49 24.48 -4.20
CA THR A 65 4.65 25.15 -3.61
C THR A 65 5.36 24.25 -2.61
N SER A 66 6.59 24.61 -2.27
CA SER A 66 7.37 24.05 -1.17
C SER A 66 7.71 25.15 -0.17
N VAL A 67 7.65 24.83 1.12
CA VAL A 67 7.93 25.76 2.22
C VAL A 67 8.85 25.08 3.21
N ALA A 68 10.01 25.71 3.45
CA ALA A 68 10.89 25.31 4.54
C ALA A 68 10.23 25.63 5.88
N VAL A 69 10.09 24.63 6.74
CA VAL A 69 9.49 24.85 8.06
C VAL A 69 10.47 25.57 8.99
N PRO A 70 9.99 26.34 9.98
CA PRO A 70 10.84 26.88 11.03
C PRO A 70 11.46 25.74 11.87
N SER A 71 12.71 25.92 12.30
CA SER A 71 13.32 25.05 13.31
C SER A 71 12.60 25.21 14.66
N VAL A 72 12.36 24.10 15.34
CA VAL A 72 11.75 24.09 16.68
C VAL A 72 12.85 23.81 17.72
N PRO A 73 13.06 24.68 18.74
CA PRO A 73 14.06 24.44 19.77
C PRO A 73 13.92 23.07 20.43
N GLY A 74 15.03 22.36 20.58
CA GLY A 74 15.06 21.01 21.19
C GLY A 74 14.51 19.89 20.29
N LYS A 75 14.23 20.16 19.02
CA LYS A 75 13.86 19.15 18.02
C LYS A 75 14.90 19.10 16.91
N ASP A 76 15.12 17.91 16.37
CA ASP A 76 15.83 17.74 15.11
C ASP A 76 14.98 18.23 13.92
N ALA A 77 15.54 18.16 12.72
CA ALA A 77 14.90 18.60 11.48
C ALA A 77 13.56 17.86 11.25
N ARG A 78 13.56 16.55 11.48
CA ARG A 78 12.42 15.64 11.39
C ARG A 78 11.30 16.00 12.39
N GLY A 79 11.66 16.24 13.64
CA GLY A 79 10.76 16.63 14.71
C GLY A 79 10.15 18.01 14.46
N SER A 80 10.96 18.97 13.99
CA SER A 80 10.48 20.29 13.58
C SER A 80 9.44 20.21 12.46
N LEU A 81 9.71 19.38 11.44
CA LEU A 81 8.77 19.12 10.34
C LEU A 81 7.48 18.46 10.81
N THR A 82 7.56 17.54 11.77
CA THR A 82 6.39 16.85 12.35
C THR A 82 5.51 17.84 13.11
N GLU A 83 6.09 18.72 13.92
CA GLU A 83 5.35 19.75 14.65
C GLU A 83 4.74 20.80 13.71
N ALA A 84 5.50 21.23 12.70
CA ALA A 84 4.99 22.14 11.66
C ALA A 84 3.81 21.53 10.91
N TYR A 85 3.85 20.24 10.57
CA TYR A 85 2.75 19.53 9.93
C TYR A 85 1.49 19.49 10.81
N LYS A 86 1.62 19.15 12.10
CA LYS A 86 0.50 19.17 13.05
C LYS A 86 -0.13 20.57 13.18
N ALA A 87 0.70 21.61 13.19
CA ALA A 87 0.25 22.99 13.28
C ALA A 87 -0.38 23.50 11.97
N ALA A 88 -0.02 22.91 10.82
CA ALA A 88 -0.35 23.46 9.51
C ALA A 88 -1.85 23.62 9.25
N THR A 89 -2.69 22.70 9.73
CA THR A 89 -4.16 22.81 9.58
C THR A 89 -4.75 24.02 10.32
N GLY A 90 -4.08 24.50 11.37
CA GLY A 90 -4.39 25.77 12.03
C GLY A 90 -4.00 27.02 11.23
N SER A 91 -3.37 26.84 10.05
CA SER A 91 -2.89 27.91 9.17
C SER A 91 -2.03 28.93 9.92
N PRO A 92 -0.86 28.51 10.44
CA PRO A 92 0.01 29.39 11.22
C PRO A 92 0.50 30.55 10.36
N ALA A 93 0.93 31.65 11.00
CA ALA A 93 1.31 32.89 10.31
C ALA A 93 2.40 32.67 9.25
N TRP A 94 3.39 31.81 9.52
CA TRP A 94 4.46 31.48 8.57
C TRP A 94 3.89 30.81 7.31
N LEU A 95 2.90 29.93 7.43
CA LEU A 95 2.27 29.26 6.29
C LEU A 95 1.35 30.22 5.52
N LYS A 96 0.61 31.07 6.24
CA LYS A 96 -0.24 32.12 5.63
C LYS A 96 0.58 33.10 4.78
N LYS A 97 1.80 33.44 5.21
CA LYS A 97 2.71 34.29 4.43
C LYS A 97 3.01 33.67 3.06
N GLU A 98 3.24 32.35 3.02
CA GLU A 98 3.60 31.63 1.79
C GLU A 98 2.41 31.38 0.86
N ILE A 99 1.23 31.08 1.41
CA ILE A 99 0.01 30.90 0.59
C ILE A 99 -0.60 32.25 0.17
N GLY A 100 -0.23 33.33 0.85
CA GLY A 100 -0.68 34.70 0.60
C GLY A 100 -1.97 35.05 1.33
N SER A 101 -2.44 36.29 1.16
CA SER A 101 -3.63 36.85 1.83
C SER A 101 -4.97 36.29 1.32
N ARG A 102 -4.96 35.32 0.41
CA ARG A 102 -6.18 34.72 -0.13
C ARG A 102 -6.88 33.85 0.91
N LYS A 103 -8.22 33.83 0.85
CA LYS A 103 -9.07 32.95 1.66
C LYS A 103 -9.01 31.50 1.16
N VAL A 104 -7.86 30.87 1.28
CA VAL A 104 -7.68 29.43 1.07
C VAL A 104 -7.94 28.66 2.37
N LYS A 105 -8.49 27.45 2.26
CA LYS A 105 -8.61 26.53 3.40
C LYS A 105 -7.44 25.55 3.38
N VAL A 106 -6.63 25.56 4.43
CA VAL A 106 -5.56 24.58 4.60
C VAL A 106 -6.15 23.26 5.11
N GLN A 107 -5.80 22.16 4.46
CA GLN A 107 -6.32 20.82 4.72
C GLN A 107 -5.16 19.84 4.94
N SER A 108 -5.38 18.80 5.73
CA SER A 108 -4.42 17.69 5.84
C SER A 108 -4.33 16.91 4.52
N ALA A 109 -3.20 16.23 4.28
CA ALA A 109 -3.04 15.31 3.15
C ALA A 109 -4.20 14.31 3.00
N THR A 110 -4.78 13.83 4.11
CA THR A 110 -5.91 12.88 4.12
C THR A 110 -7.21 13.44 3.52
N PHE A 111 -7.33 14.76 3.38
CA PHE A 111 -8.47 15.37 2.68
C PHE A 111 -8.51 14.97 1.20
N GLY A 112 -7.37 14.62 0.59
CA GLY A 112 -7.32 14.09 -0.77
C GLY A 112 -8.21 12.86 -0.98
N THR A 113 -8.31 11.97 0.02
CA THR A 113 -9.21 10.80 -0.03
C THR A 113 -10.68 11.20 -0.15
N LYS A 114 -11.08 12.31 0.49
CA LYS A 114 -12.44 12.87 0.36
C LYS A 114 -12.68 13.48 -1.02
N VAL A 115 -11.69 14.19 -1.56
CA VAL A 115 -11.77 14.76 -2.91
C VAL A 115 -11.99 13.66 -3.94
N ILE A 116 -11.25 12.56 -3.82
CA ILE A 116 -11.41 11.39 -4.68
C ILE A 116 -12.81 10.80 -4.55
N ALA A 117 -13.29 10.56 -3.32
CA ALA A 117 -14.64 10.03 -3.08
C ALA A 117 -15.72 10.89 -3.76
N ASN A 118 -15.64 12.21 -3.58
CA ASN A 118 -16.58 13.16 -4.18
C ASN A 118 -16.55 13.15 -5.72
N ALA A 119 -15.41 12.84 -6.32
CA ALA A 119 -15.26 12.79 -7.78
C ALA A 119 -15.79 11.49 -8.38
N PHE A 120 -15.77 10.38 -7.62
CA PHE A 120 -16.30 9.09 -8.05
C PHE A 120 -17.79 8.93 -7.74
N GLY A 121 -18.26 9.48 -6.62
CA GLY A 121 -19.67 9.43 -6.22
C GLY A 121 -20.42 10.73 -6.51
N GLU A 122 -21.58 10.87 -5.89
CA GLU A 122 -22.36 12.11 -5.89
C GLU A 122 -22.83 12.45 -4.47
N MET A 123 -23.21 13.71 -4.25
CA MET A 123 -23.70 14.13 -2.94
C MET A 123 -25.16 13.69 -2.75
N GLY A 124 -25.37 12.68 -1.90
CA GLY A 124 -26.69 12.18 -1.55
C GLY A 124 -27.33 12.90 -0.35
N PRO A 125 -28.48 12.37 0.13
CA PRO A 125 -29.14 12.85 1.33
C PRO A 125 -28.20 12.90 2.54
N GLY A 126 -28.38 13.90 3.41
CA GLY A 126 -27.55 14.05 4.60
C GLY A 126 -26.08 14.45 4.32
N ARG A 127 -25.76 14.85 3.08
CA ARG A 127 -24.39 15.18 2.63
C ARG A 127 -23.42 13.99 2.71
N VAL A 128 -23.94 12.79 2.51
CA VAL A 128 -23.15 11.56 2.37
C VAL A 128 -22.87 11.32 0.89
N VAL A 129 -21.65 10.93 0.55
CA VAL A 129 -21.32 10.57 -0.83
C VAL A 129 -21.88 9.19 -1.13
N VAL A 130 -22.66 9.08 -2.21
CA VAL A 130 -23.26 7.82 -2.68
C VAL A 130 -22.66 7.43 -4.04
N PRO A 131 -22.71 6.14 -4.42
CA PRO A 131 -22.18 5.68 -5.71
C PRO A 131 -22.85 6.38 -6.90
N ASN A 132 -22.06 6.76 -7.90
CA ASN A 132 -22.57 7.26 -9.18
C ASN A 132 -21.68 6.73 -10.32
N SER A 133 -22.24 5.88 -11.18
CA SER A 133 -21.45 5.21 -12.23
C SER A 133 -20.86 6.17 -13.27
N ALA A 134 -21.58 7.24 -13.64
CA ALA A 134 -21.11 8.21 -14.62
C ALA A 134 -19.90 9.00 -14.08
N ASN A 135 -19.98 9.47 -12.84
CA ASN A 135 -18.89 10.14 -12.15
C ASN A 135 -17.68 9.21 -11.98
N ALA A 136 -17.91 7.96 -11.57
CA ALA A 136 -16.85 6.96 -11.45
C ALA A 136 -16.14 6.70 -12.79
N ILE A 137 -16.87 6.57 -13.90
CA ILE A 137 -16.28 6.41 -15.25
C ILE A 137 -15.44 7.63 -15.62
N ALA A 138 -15.98 8.84 -15.44
CA ALA A 138 -15.28 10.08 -15.76
C ALA A 138 -14.02 10.30 -14.91
N ALA A 139 -14.11 10.05 -13.61
CA ALA A 139 -12.97 10.14 -12.70
C ALA A 139 -11.90 9.09 -13.04
N ARG A 140 -12.30 7.84 -13.28
CA ARG A 140 -11.39 6.76 -13.68
C ARG A 140 -10.67 7.09 -14.99
N GLY A 141 -11.36 7.59 -16.01
CA GLY A 141 -10.73 8.00 -17.27
C GLY A 141 -9.66 9.09 -17.10
N GLN A 142 -9.90 10.07 -16.22
CA GLN A 142 -8.90 11.08 -15.89
C GLN A 142 -7.68 10.51 -15.17
N LEU A 143 -7.87 9.53 -14.28
CA LEU A 143 -6.80 8.89 -13.53
C LEU A 143 -6.02 7.86 -14.37
N GLN A 144 -6.69 7.12 -15.24
CA GLN A 144 -6.03 6.28 -16.23
C GLN A 144 -5.14 7.16 -17.13
N THR A 145 -5.64 8.32 -17.57
CA THR A 145 -4.81 9.27 -18.35
C THR A 145 -3.60 9.78 -17.56
N LEU A 146 -3.76 10.03 -16.26
CA LEU A 146 -2.68 10.49 -15.39
C LEU A 146 -1.60 9.42 -15.20
N TRP A 147 -2.01 8.18 -14.93
CA TRP A 147 -1.11 7.10 -14.55
C TRP A 147 -0.59 6.29 -15.73
N ARG A 148 -1.21 6.37 -16.91
CA ARG A 148 -0.74 5.69 -18.12
C ARG A 148 0.72 6.03 -18.39
N LEU A 149 1.51 5.01 -18.70
CA LEU A 149 2.94 5.11 -18.99
C LEU A 149 3.15 6.03 -20.20
N GLY A 150 3.36 7.33 -19.97
CA GLY A 150 3.62 8.32 -21.01
C GLY A 150 2.51 8.35 -22.05
N SER A 151 1.54 9.24 -21.85
CA SER A 151 0.39 9.45 -22.74
C SER A 151 0.73 9.17 -24.22
N THR A 152 0.21 8.07 -24.75
CA THR A 152 0.06 7.72 -26.18
C THR A 152 1.20 7.06 -26.96
N SER A 153 2.33 6.63 -26.38
CA SER A 153 3.27 5.84 -27.18
C SER A 153 2.79 4.39 -27.32
N ALA A 154 2.13 4.08 -28.45
CA ALA A 154 1.74 2.71 -28.82
C ALA A 154 2.94 1.74 -28.75
N GLU A 155 4.13 2.23 -29.05
CA GLU A 155 5.39 1.47 -28.93
C GLU A 155 5.69 1.08 -27.48
N LEU A 156 5.52 1.99 -26.52
CA LEU A 156 5.74 1.67 -25.11
C LEU A 156 4.71 0.66 -24.60
N GLU A 157 3.46 0.78 -25.03
CA GLU A 157 2.40 -0.17 -24.70
C GLU A 157 2.67 -1.56 -25.28
N GLU A 158 3.15 -1.64 -26.52
CA GLU A 158 3.55 -2.88 -27.15
C GLU A 158 4.74 -3.54 -26.42
N LYS A 159 5.76 -2.76 -26.04
CA LYS A 159 6.92 -3.25 -25.27
C LYS A 159 6.50 -3.81 -23.91
N VAL A 160 5.65 -3.09 -23.19
CA VAL A 160 5.14 -3.56 -21.88
C VAL A 160 4.27 -4.80 -22.04
N GLY A 161 3.40 -4.84 -23.06
CA GLY A 161 2.57 -6.00 -23.37
C GLY A 161 3.40 -7.24 -23.69
N THR A 162 4.40 -7.08 -24.56
CA THR A 162 5.35 -8.14 -24.93
C THR A 162 6.12 -8.64 -23.71
N TRP A 163 6.59 -7.73 -22.85
CA TRP A 163 7.27 -8.11 -21.61
C TRP A 163 6.34 -8.87 -20.66
N LEU A 164 5.11 -8.41 -20.47
CA LEU A 164 4.13 -9.11 -19.64
C LEU A 164 3.81 -10.51 -20.17
N GLU A 165 3.55 -10.63 -21.47
CA GLU A 165 3.14 -11.89 -22.09
C GLU A 165 4.31 -12.87 -22.22
N LYS A 166 5.42 -12.45 -22.84
CA LYS A 166 6.52 -13.35 -23.21
C LYS A 166 7.50 -13.58 -22.07
N LYS A 167 7.74 -12.57 -21.23
CA LYS A 167 8.75 -12.66 -20.16
C LYS A 167 8.11 -12.98 -18.82
N LYS A 168 7.02 -12.30 -18.50
CA LYS A 168 6.28 -12.53 -17.26
C LYS A 168 5.18 -13.56 -17.40
N ARG A 169 4.90 -14.11 -18.59
CA ARG A 169 3.95 -15.22 -18.82
C ARG A 169 2.52 -14.89 -18.39
N PHE A 170 2.14 -13.62 -18.44
CA PHE A 170 0.75 -13.23 -18.29
C PHE A 170 -0.05 -13.52 -19.56
N ASN A 171 -1.21 -14.13 -19.37
CA ASN A 171 -2.24 -14.37 -20.38
C ASN A 171 -3.52 -13.60 -19.99
N PRO A 172 -4.05 -12.71 -20.86
CA PRO A 172 -5.27 -11.92 -20.60
C PRO A 172 -6.54 -12.72 -20.27
N ASN A 173 -6.60 -13.99 -20.68
CA ASN A 173 -7.74 -14.87 -20.45
C ASN A 173 -7.74 -15.51 -19.05
N ASN A 174 -6.64 -15.42 -18.31
CA ASN A 174 -6.57 -15.93 -16.94
C ASN A 174 -7.07 -14.89 -15.94
N ARG A 175 -7.41 -15.36 -14.74
CA ARG A 175 -7.72 -14.50 -13.59
C ARG A 175 -6.49 -14.42 -12.70
N TYR A 176 -6.07 -13.21 -12.32
CA TYR A 176 -4.91 -13.01 -11.45
C TYR A 176 -5.31 -12.34 -10.14
N VAL A 177 -4.76 -12.83 -9.04
CA VAL A 177 -4.88 -12.20 -7.72
C VAL A 177 -3.48 -11.79 -7.26
N PHE A 178 -3.21 -10.50 -7.31
CA PHE A 178 -1.96 -9.91 -6.84
C PHE A 178 -1.96 -9.89 -5.31
N LEU A 179 -1.02 -10.62 -4.71
CA LEU A 179 -0.75 -10.64 -3.28
C LEU A 179 0.31 -9.57 -3.00
N PHE A 180 -0.13 -8.35 -2.74
CA PHE A 180 0.75 -7.20 -2.58
C PHE A 180 1.39 -7.21 -1.20
N ALA A 181 2.70 -7.43 -1.19
CA ALA A 181 3.53 -7.37 0.00
C ALA A 181 4.23 -6.02 0.10
N LYS A 182 4.40 -5.53 1.32
CA LYS A 182 5.30 -4.42 1.61
C LYS A 182 6.22 -4.83 2.75
N GLN A 183 7.46 -4.42 2.61
CA GLN A 183 8.54 -4.50 3.56
C GLN A 183 9.02 -3.06 3.84
N GLY A 184 9.63 -2.85 4.98
CA GLY A 184 10.17 -1.56 5.35
C GLY A 184 10.84 -1.65 6.70
N ASP A 185 11.33 -0.51 7.18
CA ASP A 185 11.84 -0.41 8.54
C ASP A 185 10.77 -0.96 9.47
N ARG A 186 11.13 -2.01 10.22
CA ARG A 186 10.27 -2.63 11.22
C ARG A 186 10.09 -1.74 12.45
N SER A 187 10.18 -0.42 12.27
CA SER A 187 9.71 0.49 13.27
C SER A 187 8.20 0.32 13.37
N ALA A 188 7.76 0.14 14.61
CA ALA A 188 6.55 0.70 15.16
C ALA A 188 5.56 1.36 14.17
N GLU A 189 5.92 2.55 13.72
CA GLU A 189 5.06 3.43 12.93
C GLU A 189 4.75 2.86 11.55
N LYS A 190 5.61 2.05 10.95
CA LYS A 190 5.40 1.47 9.60
C LYS A 190 4.94 0.02 9.64
N ALA A 191 4.94 -0.60 10.82
CA ALA A 191 4.61 -2.00 11.02
C ALA A 191 3.28 -2.37 10.37
N HIS A 192 2.27 -1.50 10.49
CA HIS A 192 0.91 -1.68 9.96
C HIS A 192 0.77 -1.84 8.43
N HIS A 193 1.86 -1.67 7.69
CA HIS A 193 1.87 -1.87 6.23
C HIS A 193 2.30 -3.28 5.82
N PHE A 194 2.73 -4.12 6.76
CA PHE A 194 3.38 -5.38 6.43
C PHE A 194 2.40 -6.54 6.43
N THR A 195 2.59 -7.45 5.48
CA THR A 195 1.97 -8.76 5.50
C THR A 195 3.03 -9.82 5.74
N SER A 196 2.74 -10.78 6.61
CA SER A 196 3.61 -11.94 6.78
C SER A 196 3.62 -12.81 5.54
N ILE A 197 4.81 -13.29 5.17
CA ILE A 197 4.98 -14.32 4.15
C ILE A 197 4.15 -15.58 4.45
N LEU A 198 3.98 -15.94 5.73
CA LEU A 198 3.18 -17.10 6.11
C LEU A 198 1.72 -16.93 5.69
N THR A 199 1.16 -15.75 5.94
CA THR A 199 -0.20 -15.39 5.54
C THR A 199 -0.38 -15.49 4.02
N TRP A 200 0.58 -14.97 3.25
CA TRP A 200 0.52 -15.06 1.79
C TRP A 200 0.73 -16.47 1.26
N ASN A 201 1.59 -17.28 1.87
CA ASN A 201 1.72 -18.69 1.50
C ASN A 201 0.42 -19.46 1.77
N LEU A 202 -0.25 -19.23 2.90
CA LEU A 202 -1.54 -19.87 3.18
C LEU A 202 -2.62 -19.49 2.17
N LEU A 203 -2.73 -18.21 1.83
CA LEU A 203 -3.71 -17.75 0.84
C LEU A 203 -3.38 -18.33 -0.54
N LYS A 204 -2.10 -18.32 -0.94
CA LYS A 204 -1.63 -18.93 -2.17
C LYS A 204 -1.98 -20.43 -2.22
N ASP A 205 -1.69 -21.17 -1.16
CA ASP A 205 -1.95 -22.61 -1.11
C ASP A 205 -3.45 -22.92 -1.16
N ARG A 206 -4.30 -22.08 -0.57
CA ARG A 206 -5.76 -22.19 -0.71
C ARG A 206 -6.25 -21.90 -2.13
N LEU A 207 -5.68 -20.90 -2.79
CA LEU A 207 -5.98 -20.61 -4.20
C LEU A 207 -5.57 -21.78 -5.10
N ASP A 208 -4.40 -22.36 -4.86
CA ASP A 208 -3.91 -23.54 -5.58
C ASP A 208 -4.77 -24.78 -5.33
N GLN A 209 -5.31 -24.95 -4.11
CA GLN A 209 -6.25 -26.04 -3.77
C GLN A 209 -7.62 -25.85 -4.41
N HIS A 210 -8.17 -24.63 -4.34
CA HIS A 210 -9.47 -24.31 -4.96
C HIS A 210 -9.44 -24.52 -6.48
N TYR A 211 -8.27 -24.38 -7.10
CA TYR A 211 -8.05 -24.70 -8.52
C TYR A 211 -8.12 -26.19 -8.86
N GLN A 212 -7.79 -27.10 -7.93
CA GLN A 212 -7.83 -28.54 -8.21
C GLN A 212 -9.26 -29.09 -8.31
N ASP A 213 -10.26 -28.29 -7.91
CA ASP A 213 -11.67 -28.62 -8.11
C ASP A 213 -12.07 -28.37 -9.56
N LYS A 214 -12.10 -29.46 -10.35
CA LYS A 214 -12.26 -29.47 -11.81
C LYS A 214 -13.60 -28.92 -12.32
N SER A 215 -14.52 -28.54 -11.44
CA SER A 215 -15.82 -27.99 -11.83
C SER A 215 -15.74 -26.55 -12.34
N ASN A 216 -14.65 -25.82 -12.07
CA ASN A 216 -14.52 -24.41 -12.44
C ASN A 216 -13.71 -24.22 -13.74
N ASN A 217 -14.34 -23.65 -14.76
CA ASN A 217 -13.75 -23.39 -16.09
C ASN A 217 -12.68 -22.29 -16.12
N TYR A 218 -12.27 -21.72 -14.98
CA TYR A 218 -11.31 -20.62 -14.94
C TYR A 218 -10.24 -20.83 -13.87
N ARG A 219 -8.99 -20.52 -14.22
CA ARG A 219 -7.84 -20.59 -13.33
C ARG A 219 -7.64 -19.25 -12.63
N ILE A 220 -7.68 -19.25 -11.30
CA ILE A 220 -7.24 -18.13 -10.46
C ILE A 220 -5.76 -18.32 -10.15
N ILE A 221 -4.93 -17.35 -10.53
CA ILE A 221 -3.47 -17.43 -10.41
C ILE A 221 -3.00 -16.42 -9.38
N PRO A 222 -2.43 -16.85 -8.24
CA PRO A 222 -1.81 -15.93 -7.30
C PRO A 222 -0.53 -15.34 -7.90
N VAL A 223 -0.30 -14.05 -7.69
CA VAL A 223 0.88 -13.32 -8.18
C VAL A 223 1.51 -12.53 -7.04
N ALA A 224 2.77 -12.79 -6.73
CA ALA A 224 3.54 -11.98 -5.80
C ALA A 224 3.75 -10.57 -6.40
N ALA A 225 3.44 -9.54 -5.63
CA ALA A 225 3.63 -8.14 -6.03
C ALA A 225 4.12 -7.30 -4.85
N GLY A 226 4.69 -6.14 -5.13
CA GLY A 226 5.28 -5.28 -4.11
C GLY A 226 6.69 -5.76 -3.74
N ASP A 227 7.04 -5.77 -2.46
CA ASP A 227 8.40 -6.07 -2.02
C ASP A 227 8.70 -7.58 -2.01
N ARG A 228 9.98 -7.94 -2.21
CA ARG A 228 10.40 -9.35 -2.31
C ARG A 228 10.55 -9.96 -0.92
N ILE A 229 9.42 -10.42 -0.38
CA ILE A 229 9.38 -11.05 0.95
C ILE A 229 9.66 -12.56 0.95
N GLY A 230 9.91 -13.16 -0.22
CA GLY A 230 10.17 -14.60 -0.39
C GLY A 230 8.94 -15.44 -0.82
N LEU A 231 7.80 -14.79 -1.10
CA LEU A 231 6.63 -15.43 -1.69
C LEU A 231 6.96 -15.84 -3.14
N ARG A 232 6.78 -17.12 -3.46
CA ARG A 232 7.08 -17.67 -4.79
C ARG A 232 5.78 -17.94 -5.53
N THR A 233 5.58 -17.27 -6.66
CA THR A 233 4.45 -17.46 -7.56
C THR A 233 4.92 -17.56 -9.00
N ASP A 234 4.03 -18.01 -9.89
CA ASP A 234 4.26 -17.96 -11.32
C ASP A 234 2.95 -17.54 -12.01
N PRO A 235 2.84 -16.27 -12.47
CA PRO A 235 3.92 -15.30 -12.63
C PRO A 235 4.35 -14.60 -11.31
N ASP A 236 5.50 -13.91 -11.33
CA ASP A 236 6.07 -13.14 -10.19
C ASP A 236 6.36 -11.68 -10.63
N LEU A 237 5.79 -10.70 -9.91
CA LEU A 237 6.04 -9.26 -10.06
C LEU A 237 6.61 -8.61 -8.78
N ALA A 238 7.11 -9.39 -7.83
CA ALA A 238 7.82 -8.85 -6.68
C ALA A 238 9.05 -8.04 -7.14
N GLU A 239 9.09 -6.78 -6.74
CA GLU A 239 10.12 -5.80 -7.10
C GLU A 239 10.35 -5.67 -8.60
N PHE A 240 9.32 -5.80 -9.43
CA PHE A 240 9.47 -5.69 -10.88
C PHE A 240 10.13 -4.37 -11.31
N TRP A 241 10.04 -3.30 -10.51
CA TRP A 241 10.71 -2.03 -10.77
C TRP A 241 12.25 -2.10 -10.72
N ASN A 242 12.79 -3.17 -10.14
CA ASN A 242 14.21 -3.47 -10.15
C ASN A 242 14.64 -4.34 -11.34
N ASP A 243 13.69 -4.90 -12.09
CA ASP A 243 13.94 -5.74 -13.27
C ASP A 243 14.70 -4.94 -14.35
N PRO A 244 15.88 -5.43 -14.80
CA PRO A 244 16.64 -4.77 -15.86
C PRO A 244 15.86 -4.58 -17.16
N GLU A 245 15.02 -5.54 -17.55
CA GLU A 245 14.22 -5.44 -18.77
C GLU A 245 13.16 -4.34 -18.62
N TRP A 246 12.53 -4.24 -17.44
CA TRP A 246 11.59 -3.15 -17.12
C TRP A 246 12.27 -1.78 -17.19
N LYS A 247 13.47 -1.65 -16.62
CA LYS A 247 14.25 -0.40 -16.67
C LYS A 247 14.64 -0.03 -18.10
N GLU A 248 15.00 -1.01 -18.92
CA GLU A 248 15.36 -0.76 -20.33
C GLU A 248 14.14 -0.32 -21.14
N ILE A 249 12.95 -0.90 -20.91
CA ILE A 249 11.70 -0.45 -21.54
C ILE A 249 11.41 1.03 -21.28
N LEU A 250 11.76 1.52 -20.08
CA LEU A 250 11.53 2.90 -19.66
C LEU A 250 12.68 3.85 -20.01
N LYS A 251 13.80 3.35 -20.52
CA LYS A 251 14.97 4.17 -20.83
C LYS A 251 14.65 5.16 -21.95
N GLY A 252 15.04 6.41 -21.75
CA GLY A 252 14.72 7.51 -22.66
C GLY A 252 13.31 8.06 -22.50
N THR A 253 12.48 7.50 -21.61
CA THR A 253 11.19 8.11 -21.25
C THR A 253 11.39 9.20 -20.20
N ALA A 254 10.53 10.23 -20.21
CA ALA A 254 10.53 11.28 -19.19
C ALA A 254 9.76 10.88 -17.91
N ILE A 255 9.44 9.59 -17.74
CA ILE A 255 8.60 9.08 -16.65
C ILE A 255 9.51 8.75 -15.46
N ASP A 256 9.19 9.28 -14.28
CA ASP A 256 9.92 8.89 -13.06
C ASP A 256 9.60 7.45 -12.65
N ALA A 257 10.57 6.76 -12.06
CA ALA A 257 10.48 5.34 -11.74
C ALA A 257 9.22 4.96 -10.93
N ARG A 258 8.75 5.85 -10.04
CA ARG A 258 7.57 5.58 -9.23
C ARG A 258 6.27 5.77 -10.00
N SER A 259 6.18 6.77 -10.87
CA SER A 259 5.04 6.89 -11.79
C SER A 259 5.02 5.71 -12.77
N ALA A 260 6.17 5.22 -13.19
CA ALA A 260 6.24 4.03 -14.04
C ALA A 260 5.67 2.78 -13.34
N GLN A 261 5.94 2.59 -12.05
CA GLN A 261 5.32 1.50 -11.28
C GLN A 261 3.79 1.57 -11.31
N LEU A 262 3.23 2.78 -11.22
CA LEU A 262 1.78 3.01 -11.24
C LEU A 262 1.17 2.80 -12.62
N GLY A 263 1.92 3.16 -13.66
CA GLY A 263 1.50 2.93 -15.03
C GLY A 263 1.38 1.46 -15.40
N LEU A 264 2.14 0.56 -14.77
CA LEU A 264 1.93 -0.87 -14.93
C LEU A 264 0.53 -1.30 -14.44
N TRP A 265 0.05 -0.75 -13.31
CA TRP A 265 -1.30 -1.04 -12.82
C TRP A 265 -2.38 -0.50 -13.75
N CYS A 266 -2.17 0.69 -14.34
CA CYS A 266 -3.06 1.20 -15.37
C CYS A 266 -3.12 0.26 -16.58
N TYR A 267 -1.97 -0.29 -16.99
CA TYR A 267 -1.88 -1.26 -18.09
C TYR A 267 -2.64 -2.55 -17.78
N PHE A 268 -2.50 -3.09 -16.57
CA PHE A 268 -3.28 -4.24 -16.10
C PHE A 268 -4.79 -3.95 -16.13
N ALA A 269 -5.21 -2.79 -15.61
CA ALA A 269 -6.63 -2.42 -15.58
C ALA A 269 -7.25 -2.33 -16.99
N MET A 270 -6.45 -1.99 -18.01
CA MET A 270 -6.91 -1.85 -19.38
C MET A 270 -6.93 -3.16 -20.15
N LEU A 271 -5.92 -4.03 -19.98
CA LEU A 271 -5.73 -5.20 -20.84
C LEU A 271 -6.02 -6.54 -20.18
N TYR A 272 -6.10 -6.57 -18.84
CA TYR A 272 -6.36 -7.79 -18.09
C TYR A 272 -7.66 -7.62 -17.30
N PRO A 273 -8.82 -7.90 -17.89
CA PRO A 273 -10.11 -7.60 -17.25
C PRO A 273 -10.36 -8.37 -15.95
N ASN A 274 -9.62 -9.47 -15.73
CA ASN A 274 -9.78 -10.35 -14.58
C ASN A 274 -8.63 -10.23 -13.57
N VAL A 275 -8.19 -9.02 -13.26
CA VAL A 275 -7.20 -8.78 -12.20
C VAL A 275 -7.84 -8.30 -10.92
N SER A 276 -7.37 -8.84 -9.80
CA SER A 276 -7.68 -8.34 -8.47
C SER A 276 -6.39 -8.17 -7.68
N ILE A 277 -6.39 -7.26 -6.71
CA ILE A 277 -5.24 -7.03 -5.82
C ILE A 277 -5.69 -7.07 -4.37
N ILE A 278 -4.89 -7.72 -3.53
CA ILE A 278 -5.10 -7.85 -2.09
C ILE A 278 -3.83 -7.40 -1.40
N GLY A 279 -3.95 -6.54 -0.40
CA GLY A 279 -2.78 -6.09 0.34
C GLY A 279 -3.13 -5.26 1.56
N MET A 280 -2.15 -5.16 2.45
CA MET A 280 -2.22 -4.19 3.54
C MET A 280 -2.10 -2.78 2.97
N ARG A 281 -2.70 -1.81 3.67
CA ARG A 281 -2.74 -0.41 3.24
C ARG A 281 -1.39 0.11 2.72
N SER A 282 -1.40 0.62 1.50
CA SER A 282 -0.26 1.28 0.88
C SER A 282 -0.73 2.25 -0.22
N GLY A 283 -0.10 3.42 -0.34
CA GLY A 283 -0.38 4.34 -1.45
C GLY A 283 -0.11 3.73 -2.84
N MET A 284 0.57 2.59 -2.91
CA MET A 284 0.75 1.80 -4.13
C MET A 284 -0.47 0.96 -4.51
N ILE A 285 -1.30 0.57 -3.55
CA ILE A 285 -2.53 -0.21 -3.80
C ILE A 285 -3.77 0.68 -3.94
N GLU A 286 -3.70 1.96 -3.51
CA GLU A 286 -4.76 2.94 -3.76
C GLU A 286 -4.96 3.16 -5.28
N VAL A 287 -3.87 3.28 -6.04
CA VAL A 287 -3.95 3.55 -7.48
C VAL A 287 -4.62 2.44 -8.29
N PRO A 288 -4.28 1.14 -8.12
CA PRO A 288 -5.04 0.01 -8.70
C PRO A 288 -6.55 0.16 -8.57
N ALA A 289 -7.07 0.44 -7.37
CA ALA A 289 -8.50 0.64 -7.14
C ALA A 289 -9.06 1.80 -7.99
N LEU A 290 -8.33 2.91 -8.03
CA LEU A 290 -8.74 4.12 -8.75
C LEU A 290 -8.70 3.95 -10.28
N VAL A 291 -7.83 3.10 -10.81
CA VAL A 291 -7.76 2.81 -12.26
C VAL A 291 -8.69 1.67 -12.69
N GLY A 292 -9.38 1.02 -11.75
CA GLY A 292 -10.41 0.02 -12.02
C GLY A 292 -10.01 -1.43 -11.74
N ILE A 293 -8.86 -1.69 -11.12
CA ILE A 293 -8.53 -3.02 -10.60
C ILE A 293 -9.33 -3.26 -9.33
N ARG A 294 -10.04 -4.39 -9.26
CA ARG A 294 -10.75 -4.79 -8.06
C ARG A 294 -9.75 -5.01 -6.92
N THR A 295 -9.96 -4.35 -5.80
CA THR A 295 -8.95 -4.16 -4.78
C THR A 295 -9.52 -4.40 -3.39
N LEU A 296 -8.95 -5.37 -2.67
CA LEU A 296 -9.26 -5.64 -1.27
C LEU A 296 -8.15 -5.09 -0.37
N PHE A 297 -8.48 -4.05 0.38
CA PHE A 297 -7.60 -3.52 1.41
C PHE A 297 -7.77 -4.30 2.70
N LEU A 298 -6.66 -4.85 3.18
CA LEU A 298 -6.57 -5.37 4.53
C LEU A 298 -6.13 -4.23 5.46
N GLU A 299 -6.91 -3.98 6.50
CA GLU A 299 -6.72 -2.85 7.40
C GLU A 299 -6.83 -3.30 8.85
N GLU A 300 -5.92 -2.85 9.70
CA GLU A 300 -5.94 -3.16 11.12
C GLU A 300 -7.09 -2.42 11.84
N ALA A 301 -7.84 -3.11 12.71
CA ALA A 301 -9.02 -2.57 13.41
C ALA A 301 -8.75 -1.29 14.21
N PHE A 302 -7.52 -1.09 14.68
CA PHE A 302 -7.12 0.05 15.50
C PHE A 302 -6.36 1.12 14.72
N ASN A 303 -6.27 1.02 13.39
CA ASN A 303 -5.60 2.05 12.61
C ASN A 303 -6.45 3.33 12.56
N ALA A 304 -6.03 4.37 13.28
CA ALA A 304 -6.69 5.67 13.29
C ALA A 304 -6.82 6.32 11.89
N GLN A 305 -5.98 5.90 10.95
CA GLN A 305 -6.03 6.39 9.57
C GLN A 305 -7.03 5.63 8.68
N ALA A 306 -7.56 4.48 9.13
CA ALA A 306 -8.54 3.67 8.38
C ALA A 306 -9.81 4.46 8.04
N ALA A 307 -10.23 5.35 8.94
CA ALA A 307 -11.41 6.20 8.78
C ALA A 307 -11.36 7.09 7.53
N ARG A 308 -10.17 7.35 6.97
CA ARG A 308 -10.06 8.15 5.73
C ARG A 308 -10.66 7.41 4.54
N MET A 309 -10.49 6.09 4.47
CA MET A 309 -10.89 5.22 3.36
C MET A 309 -12.37 4.86 3.40
N GLU A 310 -13.07 5.10 4.51
CA GLU A 310 -14.50 4.81 4.66
C GLU A 310 -15.36 5.51 3.60
N LYS A 311 -14.89 6.66 3.13
CA LYS A 311 -15.57 7.43 2.08
C LYS A 311 -15.57 6.73 0.71
N TRP A 312 -14.77 5.68 0.53
CA TRP A 312 -14.69 4.91 -0.72
C TRP A 312 -15.56 3.66 -0.68
N LEU A 313 -16.02 3.26 0.50
CA LEU A 313 -16.83 2.05 0.71
C LEU A 313 -18.25 2.20 0.15
N GLY A 314 -18.98 1.09 0.15
CA GLY A 314 -20.37 1.05 -0.33
C GLY A 314 -20.50 1.28 -1.82
N GLY A 315 -19.44 0.98 -2.60
CA GLY A 315 -19.41 1.16 -4.05
C GLY A 315 -19.11 2.60 -4.51
N VAL A 316 -18.77 3.53 -3.61
CA VAL A 316 -18.43 4.91 -4.01
C VAL A 316 -17.23 4.92 -4.95
N VAL A 317 -16.16 4.18 -4.62
CA VAL A 317 -15.10 3.86 -5.58
C VAL A 317 -15.34 2.42 -6.05
N PRO A 318 -15.81 2.19 -7.29
CA PRO A 318 -16.19 0.85 -7.71
C PRO A 318 -15.01 -0.11 -7.72
N GLY A 319 -15.19 -1.29 -7.13
CA GLY A 319 -14.17 -2.33 -6.98
C GLY A 319 -13.24 -2.12 -5.79
N PHE A 320 -13.44 -1.10 -4.95
CA PHE A 320 -12.71 -0.94 -3.70
C PHE A 320 -13.48 -1.56 -2.53
N ASP A 321 -12.86 -2.55 -1.89
CA ASP A 321 -13.36 -3.20 -0.70
C ASP A 321 -12.33 -3.12 0.43
N ARG A 322 -12.82 -3.22 1.67
CA ARG A 322 -11.99 -3.20 2.87
C ARG A 322 -12.38 -4.35 3.78
N SER A 323 -11.41 -5.15 4.17
CA SER A 323 -11.52 -6.12 5.25
C SER A 323 -10.71 -5.63 6.45
N VAL A 324 -11.37 -5.61 7.61
CA VAL A 324 -10.73 -5.21 8.86
C VAL A 324 -10.19 -6.46 9.55
N VAL A 325 -8.90 -6.45 9.89
CA VAL A 325 -8.21 -7.54 10.58
C VAL A 325 -7.99 -7.16 12.04
N ASP A 326 -8.35 -8.07 12.96
CA ASP A 326 -8.24 -7.83 14.40
C ASP A 326 -6.81 -7.99 14.92
N VAL A 327 -6.00 -8.83 14.26
CA VAL A 327 -4.62 -9.10 14.62
C VAL A 327 -3.73 -8.85 13.41
N PRO A 328 -2.60 -8.13 13.57
CA PRO A 328 -1.70 -7.93 12.46
C PRO A 328 -1.12 -9.28 12.00
N PRO A 329 -0.95 -9.47 10.69
CA PRO A 329 -0.51 -10.75 10.13
C PRO A 329 0.96 -11.07 10.44
N GLY A 330 1.75 -10.16 11.01
CA GLY A 330 3.17 -10.34 11.30
C GLY A 330 3.52 -10.43 12.78
N ILE A 331 4.42 -11.36 13.15
CA ILE A 331 4.92 -11.54 14.53
C ILE A 331 5.51 -10.23 15.07
N ALA A 332 6.35 -9.55 14.28
CA ALA A 332 6.97 -8.29 14.70
C ALA A 332 5.94 -7.17 14.91
N GLN A 333 4.89 -7.11 14.07
CA GLN A 333 3.76 -6.18 14.29
C GLN A 333 3.03 -6.53 15.58
N GLY A 334 2.73 -7.81 15.82
CA GLY A 334 2.05 -8.27 17.03
C GLY A 334 2.82 -7.91 18.31
N LEU A 335 4.15 -8.06 18.29
CA LEU A 335 5.02 -7.66 19.40
C LEU A 335 5.02 -6.15 19.62
N TYR A 336 5.20 -5.37 18.56
CA TYR A 336 5.12 -3.91 18.63
C TYR A 336 3.78 -3.44 19.21
N TRP A 337 2.69 -4.07 18.78
CA TRP A 337 1.35 -3.79 19.29
C TRP A 337 1.20 -4.10 20.78
N LYS A 338 1.73 -5.24 21.24
CA LYS A 338 1.73 -5.60 22.67
C LYS A 338 2.38 -4.51 23.52
N GLU A 339 3.53 -4.00 23.07
CA GLU A 339 4.28 -2.96 23.77
C GLU A 339 3.53 -1.61 23.80
N ASN A 340 2.87 -1.23 22.70
CA ASN A 340 2.27 0.10 22.55
C ASN A 340 0.81 0.19 22.99
N SER A 341 0.08 -0.93 22.93
CA SER A 341 -1.26 -1.05 23.50
C SER A 341 -1.23 -0.98 25.02
N ALA A 342 -0.12 -1.42 25.64
CA ALA A 342 0.12 -1.26 27.08
C ALA A 342 0.36 0.20 27.49
N ALA A 343 0.78 1.07 26.55
CA ALA A 343 1.11 2.48 26.79
C ALA A 343 -0.07 3.45 26.57
N GLN A 344 -1.23 2.99 26.08
CA GLN A 344 -2.37 3.88 25.89
C GLN A 344 -3.06 4.26 27.22
N PRO A 345 -3.56 5.51 27.37
CA PRO A 345 -4.21 5.98 28.59
C PRO A 345 -5.43 5.12 28.93
N LYS A 346 -5.56 4.73 30.20
CA LYS A 346 -6.63 3.88 30.77
C LYS A 346 -8.06 4.47 30.69
N GLY A 347 -8.29 5.54 29.92
CA GLY A 347 -9.55 6.31 29.92
C GLY A 347 -10.52 6.08 28.76
N GLN A 348 -10.16 5.32 27.71
CA GLN A 348 -11.13 4.92 26.68
C GLN A 348 -11.86 3.64 27.09
N PRO A 349 -13.20 3.56 26.93
CA PRO A 349 -13.99 2.44 27.42
C PRO A 349 -13.50 1.11 26.82
N PRO A 350 -13.18 0.12 27.66
CA PRO A 350 -12.80 -1.20 27.19
C PRO A 350 -14.08 -2.00 26.91
N GLN A 351 -14.52 -2.10 25.67
CA GLN A 351 -15.57 -3.06 25.35
C GLN A 351 -14.93 -4.42 25.05
N ILE A 352 -14.75 -5.20 26.13
CA ILE A 352 -14.64 -6.68 26.20
C ILE A 352 -13.40 -7.32 25.53
N ARG A 353 -12.87 -6.79 24.43
CA ARG A 353 -11.77 -7.39 23.63
C ARG A 353 -10.37 -7.13 24.16
N ARG A 354 -10.14 -6.11 24.99
CA ARG A 354 -8.83 -5.86 25.62
C ARG A 354 -8.40 -7.02 26.53
N GLN A 355 -9.35 -7.74 27.13
CA GLN A 355 -9.06 -8.84 28.05
C GLN A 355 -8.70 -10.12 27.28
N GLU A 356 -9.33 -10.38 26.14
CA GLU A 356 -9.05 -11.54 25.27
C GLU A 356 -7.68 -11.41 24.60
N VAL A 357 -7.37 -10.24 24.04
CA VAL A 357 -6.05 -9.93 23.47
C VAL A 357 -4.97 -10.02 24.55
N ARG A 358 -5.21 -9.48 25.74
CA ARG A 358 -4.25 -9.56 26.85
C ARG A 358 -4.08 -10.99 27.39
N THR A 359 -5.14 -11.79 27.42
CA THR A 359 -5.08 -13.19 27.85
C THR A 359 -4.32 -14.05 26.85
N ALA A 360 -4.57 -13.86 25.54
CA ALA A 360 -3.81 -14.49 24.47
C ALA A 360 -2.31 -14.10 24.51
N LEU A 361 -2.02 -12.84 24.84
CA LEU A 361 -0.64 -12.33 24.89
C LEU A 361 0.10 -12.63 26.20
N ASN A 362 -0.60 -12.88 27.31
CA ASN A 362 -0.01 -13.24 28.61
C ASN A 362 0.39 -14.72 28.67
N GLY A 363 -0.32 -15.62 27.98
CA GLY A 363 0.09 -17.02 27.80
C GLY A 363 1.46 -17.18 27.12
N LEU A 364 1.93 -16.16 26.38
CA LEU A 364 3.24 -16.12 25.74
C LEU A 364 4.42 -15.93 26.72
N GLN A 365 4.18 -15.37 27.91
CA GLN A 365 5.26 -14.95 28.82
C GLN A 365 5.70 -16.07 29.78
N THR A 366 4.86 -17.07 30.02
CA THR A 366 5.17 -18.22 30.88
C THR A 366 6.06 -19.27 30.21
N GLY A 367 6.33 -19.14 28.91
CA GLY A 367 7.17 -20.08 28.13
C GLY A 367 8.53 -19.52 27.68
N TRP A 368 8.86 -18.26 28.00
CA TRP A 368 10.10 -17.62 27.54
C TRP A 368 10.96 -17.17 28.71
N THR A 369 12.07 -17.90 28.94
CA THR A 369 13.19 -17.43 29.76
C THR A 369 14.31 -16.93 28.85
N PRO A 370 14.76 -15.67 28.98
CA PRO A 370 15.93 -15.20 28.24
C PRO A 370 17.19 -15.93 28.72
N SER A 371 17.99 -16.46 27.79
CA SER A 371 19.36 -16.85 28.11
C SER A 371 20.18 -15.62 28.52
N PRO A 372 20.98 -15.68 29.60
CA PRO A 372 21.76 -14.55 30.03
C PRO A 372 22.99 -14.37 29.14
N GLY A 373 23.12 -13.18 28.54
CA GLY A 373 24.38 -12.56 28.16
C GLY A 373 25.03 -13.01 26.84
N SER A 374 24.90 -12.18 25.80
CA SER A 374 26.10 -11.76 25.05
C SER A 374 25.89 -10.34 24.50
N SER A 375 26.62 -9.40 25.07
CA SER A 375 26.92 -8.13 24.42
C SER A 375 27.89 -8.44 23.28
N ASN A 376 27.45 -8.37 22.02
CA ASN A 376 28.39 -8.32 20.91
C ASN A 376 27.90 -7.37 19.81
N SER A 377 28.75 -6.37 19.54
CA SER A 377 28.60 -5.34 18.53
C SER A 377 29.00 -5.86 17.14
N GLN A 378 28.21 -6.76 16.54
CA GLN A 378 28.40 -7.16 15.14
C GLN A 378 27.05 -7.46 14.47
N SER A 379 26.35 -6.41 14.05
CA SER A 379 25.25 -6.50 13.08
C SER A 379 25.61 -5.70 11.81
N LYS A 380 26.72 -6.08 11.18
CA LYS A 380 27.03 -5.79 9.77
C LYS A 380 27.73 -7.03 9.26
N ASN A 381 26.98 -7.89 8.55
CA ASN A 381 27.39 -8.97 7.66
C ASN A 381 26.42 -10.15 7.81
N TRP A 382 25.30 -10.09 7.07
CA TRP A 382 24.63 -11.30 6.63
C TRP A 382 25.27 -11.73 5.30
N PRO A 383 25.51 -13.03 5.06
CA PRO A 383 26.16 -13.48 3.83
C PRO A 383 25.25 -13.26 2.63
N THR A 384 25.75 -12.49 1.66
CA THR A 384 25.18 -12.39 0.32
C THR A 384 25.32 -13.75 -0.35
N VAL A 385 24.22 -14.46 -0.58
CA VAL A 385 24.22 -15.66 -1.41
C VAL A 385 24.44 -15.23 -2.86
N GLN A 386 25.61 -15.56 -3.41
CA GLN A 386 25.86 -15.37 -4.85
C GLN A 386 25.09 -16.42 -5.66
N PRO A 387 24.57 -16.07 -6.83
CA PRO A 387 23.95 -17.05 -7.71
C PRO A 387 25.06 -17.82 -8.43
N GLU A 388 25.21 -19.10 -8.10
CA GLU A 388 25.98 -20.02 -8.93
C GLU A 388 25.24 -20.26 -10.25
N SER A 389 25.91 -19.92 -11.35
CA SER A 389 25.56 -20.34 -12.70
C SER A 389 26.04 -21.77 -12.91
N SER A 390 25.12 -22.73 -13.04
CA SER A 390 25.42 -23.99 -13.72
C SER A 390 24.15 -24.54 -14.38
N ALA A 391 24.28 -24.79 -15.67
CA ALA A 391 23.28 -25.46 -16.50
C ALA A 391 23.04 -26.88 -15.98
N LEU A 392 21.78 -27.30 -15.91
CA LEU A 392 21.41 -28.70 -15.70
C LEU A 392 20.31 -29.13 -16.66
N SER A 393 20.62 -30.24 -17.33
CA SER A 393 19.78 -31.03 -18.23
C SER A 393 18.51 -31.58 -17.54
N PRO A 394 17.48 -31.94 -18.32
CA PRO A 394 16.19 -32.33 -17.79
C PRO A 394 16.15 -33.84 -17.52
N GLU A 395 16.52 -34.27 -16.32
CA GLU A 395 16.17 -35.60 -15.79
C GLU A 395 16.40 -35.62 -14.28
N ASN A 396 15.36 -35.31 -13.50
CA ASN A 396 15.09 -35.79 -12.13
C ASN A 396 13.97 -34.95 -11.51
N ALA A 397 12.73 -35.41 -11.68
CA ALA A 397 11.59 -34.95 -10.89
C ALA A 397 11.38 -35.91 -9.71
N SER A 398 11.68 -35.49 -8.48
CA SER A 398 11.15 -36.10 -7.24
C SER A 398 11.58 -35.35 -5.97
N ALA A 399 10.64 -35.32 -5.01
CA ALA A 399 10.72 -34.99 -3.59
C ALA A 399 10.73 -33.50 -3.16
N ALA A 400 9.58 -33.10 -2.58
CA ALA A 400 9.41 -31.89 -1.80
C ALA A 400 10.45 -31.79 -0.68
N ASN A 401 11.06 -30.61 -0.55
CA ASN A 401 12.16 -30.33 0.37
C ASN A 401 11.69 -30.33 1.85
N PRO A 402 12.04 -31.33 2.69
CA PRO A 402 11.54 -31.45 4.07
C PRO A 402 12.20 -30.48 5.07
N GLY A 403 13.26 -29.78 4.67
CA GLY A 403 14.15 -29.05 5.57
C GLY A 403 13.52 -27.86 6.31
N VAL A 404 12.51 -27.20 5.71
CA VAL A 404 11.89 -26.01 6.30
C VAL A 404 10.97 -26.36 7.48
N ARG A 405 10.29 -27.52 7.44
CA ARG A 405 9.45 -27.98 8.57
C ARG A 405 10.29 -28.44 9.77
N SER A 406 11.45 -29.05 9.52
CA SER A 406 12.32 -29.60 10.58
C SER A 406 13.02 -28.50 11.40
N ALA A 407 13.47 -27.42 10.75
CA ALA A 407 14.17 -26.34 11.45
C ALA A 407 13.25 -25.46 12.32
N MET A 408 11.94 -25.43 12.05
CA MET A 408 10.99 -24.63 12.84
C MET A 408 10.27 -25.43 13.93
N ALA A 409 10.21 -26.76 13.83
CA ALA A 409 9.51 -27.62 14.79
C ALA A 409 9.88 -27.38 16.28
N PRO A 410 11.15 -27.12 16.66
CA PRO A 410 11.49 -26.85 18.07
C PRO A 410 10.96 -25.51 18.59
N VAL A 411 10.84 -24.50 17.72
CA VAL A 411 10.32 -23.16 18.07
C VAL A 411 8.79 -23.17 18.11
N LEU A 412 8.16 -23.95 17.22
CA LEU A 412 6.71 -24.06 17.10
C LEU A 412 6.09 -24.89 18.24
N ASN A 413 6.84 -25.84 18.82
CA ASN A 413 6.39 -26.71 19.91
C ASN A 413 6.51 -26.08 21.32
N GLN A 414 7.13 -24.90 21.45
CA GLN A 414 7.34 -24.23 22.75
C GLN A 414 6.22 -23.23 23.12
N ILE A 415 5.17 -23.10 22.32
CA ILE A 415 4.04 -22.19 22.60
C ILE A 415 2.85 -23.01 23.15
N PRO A 416 2.57 -22.98 24.46
CA PRO A 416 1.49 -23.78 25.04
C PRO A 416 0.14 -23.09 24.85
N GLY A 417 -0.81 -23.79 24.22
CA GLY A 417 -2.25 -23.46 24.23
C GLY A 417 -2.65 -22.21 23.43
N LYS A 418 -3.14 -22.42 22.20
CA LYS A 418 -3.56 -21.44 21.17
C LYS A 418 -2.39 -20.98 20.28
N GLY A 419 -2.03 -21.89 19.38
CA GLY A 419 -0.87 -21.82 18.49
C GLY A 419 -0.91 -20.72 17.43
N ILE A 420 -0.03 -20.91 16.43
CA ILE A 420 0.29 -20.05 15.28
C ILE A 420 -0.92 -19.37 14.63
N ASP A 421 -2.12 -19.92 14.78
CA ASP A 421 -3.40 -19.38 14.31
C ASP A 421 -3.66 -17.92 14.75
N ASN A 422 -3.14 -17.50 15.90
CA ASN A 422 -3.27 -16.09 16.34
C ASN A 422 -2.34 -15.12 15.61
N PHE A 423 -1.35 -15.60 14.87
CA PHE A 423 -0.38 -14.78 14.12
C PHE A 423 -0.62 -14.81 12.61
N MET A 424 -1.68 -15.47 12.17
CA MET A 424 -2.08 -15.55 10.78
C MET A 424 -3.39 -14.79 10.61
N LEU A 425 -3.77 -14.47 9.36
CA LEU A 425 -5.15 -14.09 9.13
C LEU A 425 -6.03 -15.21 9.69
N GLN A 426 -6.96 -14.84 10.57
CA GLN A 426 -7.90 -15.79 11.15
C GLN A 426 -8.57 -16.56 10.01
N LYS A 427 -8.92 -17.83 10.26
CA LYS A 427 -9.53 -18.69 9.25
C LYS A 427 -10.71 -18.00 8.57
N GLU A 428 -11.53 -17.30 9.36
CA GLU A 428 -12.69 -16.53 8.95
C GLU A 428 -12.31 -15.39 7.99
N ALA A 429 -11.20 -14.68 8.26
CA ALA A 429 -10.70 -13.64 7.37
C ALA A 429 -10.19 -14.23 6.04
N LEU A 430 -9.53 -15.38 6.07
CA LEU A 430 -9.12 -16.09 4.86
C LEU A 430 -10.32 -16.64 4.07
N ASP A 431 -11.33 -17.17 4.75
CA ASP A 431 -12.57 -17.66 4.13
C ASP A 431 -13.31 -16.50 3.45
N ALA A 432 -13.46 -15.35 4.12
CA ALA A 432 -14.04 -14.14 3.55
C ALA A 432 -13.25 -13.58 2.37
N ILE A 433 -11.90 -13.67 2.39
CA ILE A 433 -11.07 -13.31 1.24
C ILE A 433 -11.34 -14.25 0.06
N MET A 434 -11.46 -15.56 0.30
CA MET A 434 -11.73 -16.54 -0.76
C MET A 434 -13.13 -16.34 -1.36
N GLU A 435 -14.13 -16.07 -0.54
CA GLU A 435 -15.47 -15.69 -0.98
C GLU A 435 -15.42 -14.42 -1.82
N TRP A 436 -14.73 -13.37 -1.35
CA TRP A 436 -14.52 -12.16 -2.12
C TRP A 436 -13.89 -12.46 -3.48
N ILE A 437 -12.82 -13.27 -3.54
CA ILE A 437 -12.18 -13.67 -4.81
C ILE A 437 -13.20 -14.38 -5.74
N GLY A 438 -14.07 -15.23 -5.18
CA GLY A 438 -15.11 -15.95 -5.91
C GLY A 438 -16.29 -15.09 -6.39
N ASP A 439 -16.69 -14.06 -5.64
CA ASP A 439 -17.84 -13.20 -6.02
C ASP A 439 -17.57 -12.32 -7.23
N GLY A 440 -16.30 -11.95 -7.44
CA GLY A 440 -15.88 -11.16 -8.61
C GLY A 440 -16.05 -11.88 -9.94
N THR A 441 -16.58 -13.10 -9.94
CA THR A 441 -16.69 -13.99 -11.10
C THR A 441 -18.00 -13.84 -11.85
N GLY A 442 -19.00 -13.14 -11.28
CA GLY A 442 -20.35 -12.98 -11.82
C GLY A 442 -20.76 -11.59 -12.32
N SER A 443 -19.91 -10.56 -12.18
CA SER A 443 -20.27 -9.19 -12.55
C SER A 443 -19.11 -8.46 -13.23
N VAL A 444 -19.03 -8.57 -14.56
CA VAL A 444 -18.32 -7.61 -15.43
C VAL A 444 -19.29 -7.18 -16.51
#